data_AF-A0A821SJ45-F1
#
_entry.id   AF-A0A821SJ45-F1
#
_cell.length_a   1.000
_cell.length_b   1.000
_cell.length_c   1.000
_cell.angle_alpha   90.00
_cell.angle_beta   90.00
_cell.angle_gamma   90.00
#
_symmetry.space_group_name_H-M   'P 1'
#
loop_
_entity.id
_entity.type
_entity.pdbx_description
1 polymer ?
#
loop_
_entity_poly.entity_id
_entity_poly.type
_entity_poly.pdbx_seq_one_letter_code
_entity_poly.pdbx_strand_id
1 'polypeptide(L)'
;VPEIMGISFSQLNSDYGSYSPTFEKKMVEENRQDGYWIEAFQVDNQTLIGLIGYGIKSGEIKFYPNPSTTTKPGNATLIQKLNSPVAMDQADITGDGMNDIIICFQYGNTTLDSDPDGGKIVWLENPGQNIDKKLWKMHYVGKSPAMHRLKVGHFTQKKRWEILGLPVIGKPHDLFSAVPILLFRQPDNLFNATEWPYEIINQQFFHIIHDAKQLNIDELDSLLIASSEGINWLYFNQNLTQWMIENIGDGEQK
;
A
#
# COMPACT_ATOMS: atom_id res chain seq x y z
N VAL A 1 -22.56 4.04 0.16
CA VAL A 1 -22.28 2.74 -0.50
C VAL A 1 -21.00 2.92 -1.29
N PRO A 2 -19.89 2.21 -1.01
CA PRO A 2 -18.64 2.43 -1.74
C PRO A 2 -18.60 1.60 -3.03
N GLU A 3 -18.31 2.25 -4.16
CA GLU A 3 -18.04 1.64 -5.48
C GLU A 3 -16.53 1.62 -5.74
N ILE A 4 -16.04 0.58 -6.41
CA ILE A 4 -14.64 0.42 -6.85
C ILE A 4 -14.60 0.70 -8.36
N MET A 5 -13.91 1.76 -8.79
CA MET A 5 -13.91 2.27 -10.17
C MET A 5 -12.61 1.94 -10.93
N GLY A 6 -12.74 1.47 -12.17
CA GLY A 6 -11.62 1.29 -13.11
C GLY A 6 -11.71 2.22 -14.31
N ILE A 7 -10.58 2.62 -14.88
CA ILE A 7 -10.46 3.54 -16.03
C ILE A 7 -9.92 2.76 -17.25
N SER A 8 -10.44 3.05 -18.45
CA SER A 8 -9.96 2.52 -19.73
C SER A 8 -9.76 3.68 -20.71
N PHE A 9 -8.61 3.72 -21.40
CA PHE A 9 -8.30 4.74 -22.43
C PHE A 9 -8.52 4.17 -23.84
N SER A 10 -9.16 4.95 -24.72
CA SER A 10 -9.18 4.68 -26.16
C SER A 10 -8.69 5.90 -26.95
N GLN A 11 -7.74 5.63 -27.86
CA GLN A 11 -7.11 6.40 -28.94
C GLN A 11 -7.19 7.95 -28.92
N LEU A 12 -6.01 8.57 -28.81
CA LEU A 12 -5.77 10.00 -29.05
C LEU A 12 -5.41 10.22 -30.54
N ASN A 13 -6.31 10.84 -31.30
CA ASN A 13 -5.95 11.52 -32.55
C ASN A 13 -5.61 12.98 -32.23
N SER A 14 -4.46 13.42 -32.72
CA SER A 14 -3.89 14.74 -32.49
C SER A 14 -4.60 15.81 -33.32
N ASP A 15 -5.56 16.50 -32.72
CA ASP A 15 -5.97 17.85 -33.09
C ASP A 15 -6.33 18.61 -31.81
N TYR A 16 -5.76 19.81 -31.65
CA TYR A 16 -5.82 20.66 -30.46
C TYR A 16 -7.24 21.21 -30.19
N GLY A 17 -8.13 20.33 -29.75
CA GLY A 17 -9.34 20.65 -29.00
C GLY A 17 -9.24 19.98 -27.63
N SER A 18 -9.64 20.67 -26.57
CA SER A 18 -9.81 20.04 -25.25
C SER A 18 -10.98 19.06 -25.33
N TYR A 19 -10.72 17.85 -25.82
CA TYR A 19 -11.66 16.75 -25.75
C TYR A 19 -11.67 16.26 -24.31
N SER A 20 -12.78 16.52 -23.61
CA SER A 20 -13.04 15.84 -22.35
C SER A 20 -13.27 14.36 -22.65
N PRO A 21 -12.55 13.44 -22.00
CA PRO A 21 -12.76 12.02 -22.22
C PRO A 21 -14.19 11.63 -21.85
N THR A 22 -14.78 10.70 -22.60
CA THR A 22 -16.04 10.06 -22.21
C THR A 22 -15.75 8.87 -21.31
N PHE A 23 -16.52 8.71 -20.24
CA PHE A 23 -16.38 7.59 -19.31
C PHE A 23 -17.57 6.62 -19.47
N GLU A 24 -17.27 5.33 -19.61
CA GLU A 24 -18.26 4.26 -19.57
C GLU A 24 -18.22 3.59 -18.19
N LYS A 25 -19.35 3.51 -17.50
CA LYS A 25 -19.44 2.80 -16.21
C LYS A 25 -19.45 1.29 -16.46
N LYS A 26 -18.53 0.56 -15.82
CA LYS A 26 -18.52 -0.90 -15.76
C LYS A 26 -18.54 -1.38 -14.32
N MET A 27 -19.46 -2.28 -14.00
CA MET A 27 -19.54 -2.90 -12.69
C MET A 27 -18.48 -4.01 -12.60
N VAL A 28 -17.56 -3.91 -11.64
CA VAL A 28 -16.52 -4.92 -11.39
C VAL A 28 -17.01 -6.00 -10.43
N GLU A 29 -17.69 -5.60 -9.35
CA GLU A 29 -18.36 -6.50 -8.40
C GLU A 29 -19.52 -5.74 -7.73
N GLU A 30 -20.62 -6.43 -7.49
CA GLU A 30 -21.79 -5.91 -6.79
C GLU A 30 -22.01 -6.63 -5.45
N ASN A 31 -22.89 -6.09 -4.61
CA ASN A 31 -23.34 -6.73 -3.36
C ASN A 31 -22.20 -7.12 -2.39
N ARG A 32 -21.11 -6.35 -2.38
CA ARG A 32 -20.04 -6.52 -1.41
C ARG A 32 -20.55 -6.30 0.02
N GLN A 33 -20.08 -7.10 0.95
CA GLN A 33 -20.39 -6.92 2.37
C GLN A 33 -19.80 -5.61 2.92
N ASP A 34 -18.66 -5.19 2.38
CA ASP A 34 -17.95 -3.96 2.70
C ASP A 34 -16.93 -3.55 1.61
N GLY A 35 -16.30 -2.39 1.77
CA GLY A 35 -15.24 -1.90 0.88
C GLY A 35 -14.39 -0.85 1.58
N TYR A 36 -13.08 -0.91 1.36
CA TYR A 36 -12.11 0.03 1.94
C TYR A 36 -10.96 0.36 0.98
N TRP A 37 -10.36 -0.65 0.34
CA TRP A 37 -9.20 -0.46 -0.54
C TRP A 37 -9.49 -0.94 -1.97
N ILE A 38 -8.92 -0.22 -2.93
CA ILE A 38 -8.79 -0.59 -4.33
C ILE A 38 -7.39 -0.18 -4.80
N GLU A 39 -6.69 -1.08 -5.49
CA GLU A 39 -5.39 -0.79 -6.09
C GLU A 39 -5.35 -1.35 -7.52
N ALA A 40 -4.75 -0.61 -8.44
CA ALA A 40 -4.36 -1.16 -9.73
C ALA A 40 -3.16 -2.10 -9.51
N PHE A 41 -3.31 -3.37 -9.86
CA PHE A 41 -2.30 -4.39 -9.58
C PHE A 41 -1.70 -4.92 -10.86
N GLN A 42 -0.40 -4.78 -10.98
CA GLN A 42 0.35 -5.31 -12.11
C GLN A 42 0.92 -6.67 -11.70
N VAL A 43 0.35 -7.76 -12.18
CA VAL A 43 0.76 -9.12 -11.79
C VAL A 43 2.18 -9.42 -12.28
N ASP A 44 2.51 -9.00 -13.50
CA ASP A 44 3.82 -9.15 -14.11
C ASP A 44 4.28 -7.84 -14.78
N ASN A 45 5.58 -7.68 -14.96
CA ASN A 45 6.18 -6.48 -15.53
C ASN A 45 5.82 -6.20 -17.02
N GLN A 46 4.93 -6.97 -17.64
CA GLN A 46 4.77 -6.97 -19.11
C GLN A 46 3.33 -6.79 -19.60
N THR A 47 2.32 -7.39 -18.97
CA THR A 47 1.04 -7.64 -19.66
C THR A 47 -0.20 -7.75 -18.78
N LEU A 48 -0.12 -8.35 -17.59
CA LEU A 48 -1.33 -8.62 -16.80
C LEU A 48 -1.56 -7.53 -15.75
N ILE A 49 -2.49 -6.64 -16.05
CA ILE A 49 -3.00 -5.65 -15.11
C ILE A 49 -4.37 -6.13 -14.61
N GLY A 50 -4.66 -5.90 -13.34
CA GLY A 50 -5.98 -6.10 -12.76
C GLY A 50 -6.21 -5.13 -11.61
N LEU A 51 -7.18 -5.44 -10.77
CA LEU A 51 -7.44 -4.71 -9.54
C LEU A 51 -7.26 -5.64 -8.35
N ILE A 52 -6.74 -5.13 -7.25
CA ILE A 52 -6.93 -5.73 -5.93
C ILE A 52 -7.99 -4.92 -5.21
N GLY A 53 -8.93 -5.58 -4.54
CA GLY A 53 -9.99 -4.92 -3.79
C GLY A 53 -10.41 -5.72 -2.56
N TYR A 54 -10.65 -5.01 -1.46
CA TYR A 54 -11.06 -5.62 -0.19
C TYR A 54 -11.76 -4.62 0.75
N GLY A 55 -12.37 -5.16 1.80
CA GLY A 55 -12.89 -4.39 2.92
C GLY A 55 -12.34 -4.90 4.25
N ILE A 56 -12.38 -4.03 5.27
CA ILE A 56 -11.80 -4.30 6.59
C ILE A 56 -12.50 -5.47 7.29
N LYS A 57 -13.83 -5.53 7.26
CA LYS A 57 -14.64 -6.52 7.99
C LYS A 57 -14.64 -7.87 7.30
N SER A 58 -14.79 -7.91 5.96
CA SER A 58 -14.77 -9.19 5.23
C SER A 58 -13.37 -9.81 5.27
N GLY A 59 -12.34 -8.99 5.14
CA GLY A 59 -10.95 -9.42 5.12
C GLY A 59 -10.55 -10.17 3.85
N GLU A 60 -11.44 -10.26 2.85
CA GLU A 60 -11.22 -11.02 1.63
C GLU A 60 -10.44 -10.17 0.61
N ILE A 61 -9.15 -10.44 0.50
CA ILE A 61 -8.27 -9.83 -0.50
C ILE A 61 -8.54 -10.51 -1.83
N LYS A 62 -9.15 -9.79 -2.76
CA LYS A 62 -9.55 -10.35 -4.06
C LYS A 62 -8.80 -9.67 -5.21
N PHE A 63 -8.42 -10.47 -6.20
CA PHE A 63 -7.90 -10.03 -7.49
C PHE A 63 -8.98 -10.09 -8.55
N TYR A 64 -9.12 -9.01 -9.30
CA TYR A 64 -10.05 -8.85 -10.41
C TYR A 64 -9.23 -8.69 -11.70
N PRO A 65 -9.15 -9.72 -12.55
CA PRO A 65 -8.36 -9.63 -13.78
C PRO A 65 -8.98 -8.61 -14.74
N ASN A 66 -8.16 -7.77 -15.39
CA ASN A 66 -8.67 -6.86 -16.42
C ASN A 66 -9.14 -7.66 -17.64
N PRO A 67 -10.44 -7.59 -18.02
CA PRO A 67 -10.99 -8.32 -19.16
C PRO A 67 -10.26 -8.07 -20.48
N SER A 68 -9.61 -6.91 -20.63
CA SER A 68 -8.93 -6.51 -21.86
C SER A 68 -7.55 -7.17 -22.03
N THR A 69 -6.94 -7.64 -20.94
CA THR A 69 -5.59 -8.25 -20.94
C THR A 69 -5.61 -9.73 -20.61
N THR A 70 -6.79 -10.32 -20.38
CA THR A 70 -6.95 -11.75 -20.06
C THR A 70 -7.81 -12.45 -21.13
N THR A 71 -7.38 -13.64 -21.55
CA THR A 71 -8.18 -14.52 -22.41
C THR A 71 -9.30 -15.23 -21.65
N LYS A 72 -9.30 -15.12 -20.31
CA LYS A 72 -10.35 -15.59 -19.41
C LYS A 72 -10.86 -14.39 -18.60
N PRO A 73 -11.79 -13.58 -19.13
CA PRO A 73 -12.49 -12.62 -18.29
C PRO A 73 -13.14 -13.40 -17.16
N GLY A 74 -12.54 -13.32 -15.97
CA GLY A 74 -12.77 -14.24 -14.88
C GLY A 74 -13.47 -13.56 -13.72
N ASN A 75 -14.17 -14.37 -12.94
CA ASN A 75 -14.65 -13.98 -11.61
C ASN A 75 -13.45 -13.59 -10.74
N ALA A 76 -13.70 -12.70 -9.77
CA ALA A 76 -12.71 -12.34 -8.77
C ALA A 76 -12.09 -13.58 -8.10
N THR A 77 -10.78 -13.59 -7.93
CA THR A 77 -10.05 -14.65 -7.25
C THR A 77 -9.71 -14.23 -5.83
N LEU A 78 -10.00 -15.08 -4.85
CA LEU A 78 -9.55 -14.86 -3.47
C LEU A 78 -8.05 -15.12 -3.37
N ILE A 79 -7.29 -14.09 -3.03
CA ILE A 79 -5.83 -14.12 -2.85
C ILE A 79 -5.50 -14.55 -1.43
N GLN A 80 -6.16 -13.95 -0.44
CA GLN A 80 -5.96 -14.24 0.98
C GLN A 80 -7.16 -13.75 1.81
N LYS A 81 -7.33 -14.29 3.02
CA LYS A 81 -8.22 -13.77 4.03
C LYS A 81 -7.44 -13.27 5.24
N LEU A 82 -7.49 -11.96 5.51
CA LEU A 82 -6.79 -11.31 6.61
C LEU A 82 -7.80 -10.66 7.57
N ASN A 83 -7.52 -10.68 8.87
CA ASN A 83 -8.36 -9.95 9.82
C ASN A 83 -8.10 -8.44 9.70
N SER A 84 -9.11 -7.63 9.41
CA SER A 84 -8.99 -6.16 9.43
C SER A 84 -7.80 -5.60 8.62
N PRO A 85 -7.68 -5.94 7.31
CA PRO A 85 -6.66 -5.38 6.43
C PRO A 85 -6.94 -3.89 6.17
N VAL A 86 -5.88 -3.10 6.04
CA VAL A 86 -6.00 -1.65 5.84
C VAL A 86 -5.29 -1.24 4.56
N ALA A 87 -3.99 -0.98 4.60
CA ALA A 87 -3.24 -0.53 3.44
C ALA A 87 -2.44 -1.66 2.80
N MET A 88 -2.27 -1.54 1.49
CA MET A 88 -1.36 -2.37 0.73
C MET A 88 -0.48 -1.53 -0.19
N ASP A 89 0.59 -2.17 -0.65
CA ASP A 89 1.41 -1.75 -1.77
C ASP A 89 1.92 -2.99 -2.52
N GLN A 90 2.64 -2.81 -3.62
CA GLN A 90 3.13 -3.92 -4.44
C GLN A 90 4.57 -3.70 -4.89
N ALA A 91 5.34 -4.79 -4.96
CA ALA A 91 6.70 -4.81 -5.52
C ALA A 91 7.12 -6.25 -5.83
N ASP A 92 8.07 -6.42 -6.75
CA ASP A 92 8.73 -7.71 -7.04
C ASP A 92 9.74 -8.05 -5.93
N ILE A 93 9.23 -8.55 -4.79
CA ILE A 93 10.04 -8.80 -3.59
C ILE A 93 11.03 -9.93 -3.84
N THR A 94 10.65 -10.94 -4.61
CA THR A 94 11.48 -12.11 -4.93
C THR A 94 12.49 -11.85 -6.05
N GLY A 95 12.28 -10.82 -6.87
CA GLY A 95 13.10 -10.52 -8.05
C GLY A 95 12.84 -11.46 -9.22
N ASP A 96 11.66 -12.09 -9.28
CA ASP A 96 11.28 -13.04 -10.33
C ASP A 96 10.46 -12.41 -11.47
N GLY A 97 10.22 -11.10 -11.40
CA GLY A 97 9.47 -10.33 -12.39
C GLY A 97 7.95 -10.29 -12.14
N MET A 98 7.48 -10.85 -11.03
CA MET A 98 6.08 -10.82 -10.60
C MET A 98 5.93 -9.94 -9.37
N ASN A 99 4.97 -9.01 -9.37
CA ASN A 99 4.76 -8.22 -8.15
C ASN A 99 4.08 -9.07 -7.08
N ASP A 100 4.60 -8.98 -5.87
CA ASP A 100 4.01 -9.44 -4.62
C ASP A 100 3.14 -8.35 -4.00
N ILE A 101 2.27 -8.72 -3.07
CA ILE A 101 1.47 -7.77 -2.30
C ILE A 101 2.08 -7.60 -0.91
N ILE A 102 2.34 -6.37 -0.50
CA ILE A 102 2.72 -6.00 0.86
C ILE A 102 1.50 -5.40 1.51
N ILE A 103 1.04 -5.94 2.64
CA ILE A 103 -0.24 -5.55 3.23
C ILE A 103 -0.16 -5.51 4.76
N CYS A 104 -0.77 -4.49 5.35
CA CYS A 104 -0.98 -4.42 6.79
C CYS A 104 -2.37 -4.88 7.20
N PHE A 105 -2.44 -5.57 8.33
CA PHE A 105 -3.68 -6.15 8.84
C PHE A 105 -3.65 -6.27 10.37
N GLN A 106 -4.74 -6.81 10.92
CA GLN A 106 -5.03 -6.87 12.34
C GLN A 106 -5.03 -5.46 12.93
N TYR A 107 -5.74 -4.53 12.28
CA TYR A 107 -5.77 -3.14 12.71
C TYR A 107 -6.48 -2.93 14.06
N GLY A 108 -7.58 -3.66 14.28
CA GLY A 108 -8.53 -3.39 15.36
C GLY A 108 -9.86 -2.86 14.81
N ASN A 109 -10.73 -2.37 15.70
CA ASN A 109 -12.09 -1.98 15.31
C ASN A 109 -12.16 -0.53 14.81
N THR A 110 -11.42 0.36 15.45
CA THR A 110 -11.40 1.81 15.15
C THR A 110 -10.00 2.36 15.38
N THR A 111 -9.76 3.61 14.99
CA THR A 111 -8.49 4.28 15.26
C THR A 111 -8.13 4.30 16.74
N LEU A 112 -9.09 4.62 17.61
CA LEU A 112 -8.84 4.64 19.06
C LEU A 112 -8.78 3.23 19.65
N ASP A 113 -9.53 2.28 19.09
CA ASP A 113 -9.60 0.87 19.51
C ASP A 113 -8.80 -0.03 18.54
N SER A 114 -7.56 0.39 18.26
CA SER A 114 -6.61 -0.38 17.47
C SER A 114 -6.03 -1.51 18.30
N ASP A 115 -5.83 -2.68 17.71
CA ASP A 115 -5.27 -3.85 18.40
C ASP A 115 -3.81 -3.59 18.85
N PRO A 116 -3.52 -3.61 20.17
CA PRO A 116 -2.16 -3.41 20.68
C PRO A 116 -1.15 -4.47 20.20
N ASP A 117 -1.61 -5.67 19.84
CA ASP A 117 -0.78 -6.75 19.30
C ASP A 117 -0.83 -6.84 17.77
N GLY A 118 -1.61 -5.96 17.16
CA GLY A 118 -1.91 -5.91 15.74
C GLY A 118 -0.99 -5.01 14.93
N GLY A 119 -1.55 -4.47 13.83
CA GLY A 119 -0.84 -3.68 12.85
C GLY A 119 0.34 -4.44 12.22
N LYS A 120 0.10 -5.73 11.94
CA LYS A 120 1.06 -6.65 11.34
C LYS A 120 1.22 -6.32 9.87
N ILE A 121 2.43 -6.52 9.35
CA ILE A 121 2.77 -6.41 7.94
C ILE A 121 3.21 -7.80 7.46
N VAL A 122 2.66 -8.23 6.33
CA VAL A 122 3.10 -9.41 5.60
C VAL A 122 3.34 -9.03 4.14
N TRP A 123 4.16 -9.83 3.46
CA TRP A 123 4.11 -9.90 2.01
C TRP A 123 3.47 -11.23 1.58
N LEU A 124 2.68 -11.17 0.51
CA LEU A 124 1.97 -12.29 -0.09
C LEU A 124 2.70 -12.65 -1.38
N GLU A 125 3.26 -13.87 -1.43
CA GLU A 125 4.04 -14.38 -2.55
C GLU A 125 3.14 -14.67 -3.76
N ASN A 126 3.41 -14.00 -4.87
CA ASN A 126 2.72 -14.20 -6.14
C ASN A 126 3.08 -15.58 -6.71
N PRO A 127 2.11 -16.50 -6.89
CA PRO A 127 2.37 -17.85 -7.41
C PRO A 127 2.49 -17.88 -8.94
N GLY A 128 2.62 -16.71 -9.59
CA GLY A 128 2.69 -16.53 -11.04
C GLY A 128 1.43 -17.04 -11.75
N GLN A 129 1.62 -17.94 -12.71
CA GLN A 129 0.53 -18.50 -13.54
C GLN A 129 -0.55 -19.26 -12.74
N ASN A 130 -0.35 -19.54 -11.46
CA ASN A 130 -1.31 -20.21 -10.59
C ASN A 130 -2.08 -19.24 -9.68
N ILE A 131 -2.16 -17.96 -10.04
CA ILE A 131 -2.86 -16.91 -9.29
C ILE A 131 -4.29 -17.30 -8.88
N ASP A 132 -4.98 -18.09 -9.70
CA ASP A 132 -6.39 -18.52 -9.50
C ASP A 132 -6.56 -19.83 -8.73
N LYS A 133 -5.47 -20.54 -8.42
CA LYS A 133 -5.57 -21.93 -7.92
C LYS A 133 -5.40 -22.08 -6.42
N LYS A 134 -4.76 -21.12 -5.74
CA LYS A 134 -4.35 -21.24 -4.34
C LYS A 134 -4.32 -19.87 -3.68
N LEU A 135 -4.54 -19.87 -2.35
CA LEU A 135 -4.22 -18.69 -1.54
C LEU A 135 -2.71 -18.42 -1.61
N TRP A 136 -2.35 -17.15 -1.68
CA TRP A 136 -0.96 -16.71 -1.74
C TRP A 136 -0.27 -16.97 -0.41
N LYS A 137 1.00 -17.39 -0.49
CA LYS A 137 1.78 -17.73 0.69
C LYS A 137 2.14 -16.44 1.44
N MET A 138 1.85 -16.41 2.74
CA MET A 138 2.17 -15.27 3.60
C MET A 138 3.56 -15.39 4.19
N HIS A 139 4.29 -14.28 4.22
CA HIS A 139 5.58 -14.16 4.87
C HIS A 139 5.57 -12.92 5.75
N TYR A 140 5.99 -13.07 7.01
CA TYR A 140 5.92 -12.00 7.99
C TYR A 140 7.04 -10.97 7.79
N VAL A 141 6.69 -9.69 7.87
CA VAL A 141 7.63 -8.57 7.77
C VAL A 141 7.88 -7.95 9.14
N GLY A 142 6.83 -7.65 9.90
CA GLY A 142 6.95 -6.94 11.18
C GLY A 142 5.60 -6.43 11.66
N LYS A 143 5.60 -5.60 12.71
CA LYS A 143 4.37 -4.95 13.20
C LYS A 143 4.61 -3.61 13.87
N SER A 144 3.58 -2.79 13.90
CA SER A 144 3.43 -1.69 14.85
C SER A 144 1.93 -1.44 15.07
N PRO A 145 1.46 -1.25 16.33
CA PRO A 145 0.05 -0.98 16.59
C PRO A 145 -0.49 0.16 15.73
N ALA A 146 -1.77 0.07 15.35
CA ALA A 146 -2.44 1.06 14.51
C ALA A 146 -1.80 1.30 13.12
N MET A 147 -0.99 0.37 12.58
CA MET A 147 -0.47 0.41 11.20
C MET A 147 -1.60 0.71 10.21
N HIS A 148 -1.49 1.82 9.46
CA HIS A 148 -2.62 2.34 8.66
C HIS A 148 -2.25 2.69 7.22
N ARG A 149 -1.00 3.04 6.96
CA ARG A 149 -0.44 3.18 5.61
C ARG A 149 0.93 2.50 5.56
N LEU A 150 1.34 2.09 4.37
CA LEU A 150 2.69 1.66 4.09
C LEU A 150 3.06 1.97 2.64
N LYS A 151 4.36 2.11 2.37
CA LYS A 151 4.91 2.21 1.02
C LYS A 151 6.18 1.40 0.87
N VAL A 152 6.31 0.69 -0.24
CA VAL A 152 7.50 -0.11 -0.59
C VAL A 152 8.35 0.63 -1.62
N GLY A 153 9.66 0.65 -1.42
CA GLY A 153 10.56 1.38 -2.30
C GLY A 153 12.02 1.30 -1.89
N HIS A 154 12.79 2.25 -2.39
CA HIS A 154 14.21 2.45 -2.18
C HIS A 154 14.43 3.81 -1.52
N PHE A 155 14.27 3.88 -0.20
CA PHE A 155 14.25 5.17 0.51
C PHE A 155 15.63 5.61 0.99
N THR A 156 16.51 4.67 1.35
CA THR A 156 17.87 4.96 1.84
C THR A 156 18.95 4.31 0.97
N GLN A 157 18.57 3.33 0.15
CA GLN A 157 19.46 2.59 -0.76
C GLN A 157 18.66 1.91 -1.89
N LYS A 158 19.36 1.46 -2.94
CA LYS A 158 18.77 0.93 -4.20
C LYS A 158 18.90 -0.58 -4.43
N LYS A 159 19.55 -1.31 -3.51
CA LYS A 159 19.91 -2.72 -3.68
C LYS A 159 18.85 -3.69 -3.18
N ARG A 160 18.09 -3.29 -2.15
CA ARG A 160 17.09 -4.12 -1.48
C ARG A 160 15.81 -3.33 -1.30
N TRP A 161 14.68 -4.02 -1.21
CA TRP A 161 13.42 -3.38 -0.89
C TRP A 161 13.40 -2.87 0.55
N GLU A 162 12.74 -1.74 0.73
CA GLU A 162 12.47 -1.13 2.02
C GLU A 162 10.98 -0.82 2.12
N ILE A 163 10.42 -0.89 3.33
CA ILE A 163 9.01 -0.58 3.59
C ILE A 163 8.97 0.51 4.65
N LEU A 164 8.35 1.65 4.31
CA LEU A 164 7.97 2.64 5.30
C LEU A 164 6.60 2.26 5.87
N GLY A 165 6.56 1.93 7.15
CA GLY A 165 5.35 1.67 7.93
C GLY A 165 4.87 2.94 8.63
N LEU A 166 3.58 3.26 8.45
CA LEU A 166 2.95 4.49 8.93
C LEU A 166 1.69 4.14 9.74
N PRO A 167 1.81 3.97 11.06
CA PRO A 167 0.64 3.94 11.93
C PRO A 167 -0.17 5.22 11.84
N VAL A 168 -1.48 5.16 12.09
CA VAL A 168 -2.28 6.39 12.13
C VAL A 168 -2.03 7.14 13.43
N ILE A 169 -1.90 6.45 14.56
CA ILE A 169 -1.69 7.07 15.88
C ILE A 169 -0.52 6.42 16.61
N GLY A 170 0.10 7.15 17.54
CA GLY A 170 1.28 6.67 18.25
C GLY A 170 1.01 5.54 19.24
N LYS A 171 -0.20 5.50 19.83
CA LYS A 171 -0.62 4.41 20.73
C LYS A 171 -2.15 4.30 20.78
N PRO A 172 -2.71 3.10 21.04
CA PRO A 172 -4.15 2.92 21.22
C PRO A 172 -4.72 3.90 22.24
N HIS A 173 -5.95 4.39 21.98
CA HIS A 173 -6.66 5.38 22.79
C HIS A 173 -5.96 6.75 22.95
N ASP A 174 -4.99 7.11 22.11
CA ASP A 174 -4.30 8.41 22.19
C ASP A 174 -4.08 9.05 20.82
N LEU A 175 -4.66 10.23 20.63
CA LEU A 175 -4.53 11.04 19.42
C LEU A 175 -3.38 12.04 19.48
N PHE A 176 -2.76 12.23 20.64
CA PHE A 176 -1.77 13.27 20.90
C PHE A 176 -0.33 12.76 20.93
N SER A 177 -0.12 11.44 21.01
CA SER A 177 1.23 10.88 20.91
C SER A 177 1.73 10.92 19.49
N ALA A 178 2.98 11.37 19.32
CA ALA A 178 3.67 11.29 18.04
C ALA A 178 3.72 9.84 17.52
N VAL A 179 3.50 9.72 16.22
CA VAL A 179 3.44 8.46 15.48
C VAL A 179 4.86 7.98 15.15
N PRO A 180 5.20 6.70 15.40
CA PRO A 180 6.46 6.14 14.93
C PRO A 180 6.38 5.85 13.42
N ILE A 181 7.25 6.48 12.63
CA ILE A 181 7.53 6.07 11.25
C ILE A 181 8.62 5.01 11.29
N LEU A 182 8.32 3.82 10.76
CA LEU A 182 9.22 2.67 10.79
C LEU A 182 9.77 2.41 9.39
N LEU A 183 11.05 2.05 9.30
CA LEU A 183 11.69 1.60 8.06
C LEU A 183 12.11 0.14 8.21
N PHE A 184 11.39 -0.77 7.55
CA PHE A 184 11.74 -2.19 7.45
C PHE A 184 12.63 -2.41 6.23
N ARG A 185 13.63 -3.29 6.34
CA ARG A 185 14.56 -3.61 5.25
C ARG A 185 14.49 -5.08 4.91
N GLN A 186 14.44 -5.38 3.61
CA GLN A 186 14.46 -6.74 3.12
C GLN A 186 15.75 -7.46 3.61
N PRO A 187 15.62 -8.63 4.25
CA PRO A 187 16.75 -9.41 4.72
C PRO A 187 17.39 -10.19 3.57
N ASP A 188 18.67 -10.56 3.72
CA ASP A 188 19.38 -11.34 2.70
C ASP A 188 18.80 -12.75 2.53
N ASN A 189 18.28 -13.35 3.61
CA ASN A 189 17.59 -14.65 3.58
C ASN A 189 16.06 -14.46 3.65
N LEU A 190 15.49 -13.94 2.57
CA LEU A 190 14.08 -13.55 2.47
C LEU A 190 13.10 -14.64 2.94
N PHE A 191 13.20 -15.85 2.40
CA PHE A 191 12.20 -16.91 2.62
C PHE A 191 12.26 -17.58 3.99
N ASN A 192 13.34 -17.42 4.74
CA ASN A 192 13.51 -18.00 6.08
C ASN A 192 13.54 -16.93 7.18
N ALA A 193 13.39 -15.65 6.82
CA ALA A 193 13.35 -14.58 7.80
C ALA A 193 12.10 -14.72 8.67
N THR A 194 12.30 -14.68 9.98
CA THR A 194 11.19 -14.63 10.94
C THR A 194 10.57 -13.24 11.04
N GLU A 195 11.35 -12.19 10.75
CA GLU A 195 10.96 -10.78 10.72
C GLU A 195 12.02 -10.01 9.88
N TRP A 196 11.63 -8.88 9.30
CA TRP A 196 12.54 -7.96 8.63
C TRP A 196 13.22 -7.03 9.66
N PRO A 197 14.54 -6.79 9.55
CA PRO A 197 15.20 -5.75 10.34
C PRO A 197 14.53 -4.39 10.14
N TYR A 198 14.33 -3.63 11.21
CA TYR A 198 13.72 -2.31 11.13
C TYR A 198 14.31 -1.30 12.11
N GLU A 199 14.06 -0.03 11.84
CA GLU A 199 14.34 1.09 12.74
C GLU A 199 13.18 2.08 12.77
N ILE A 200 13.09 2.90 13.82
CA ILE A 200 12.15 4.02 13.89
C ILE A 200 12.91 5.26 13.41
N ILE A 201 12.50 5.81 12.26
CA ILE A 201 13.18 6.95 11.63
C ILE A 201 12.64 8.30 12.11
N ASN A 202 11.43 8.32 12.65
CA ASN A 202 10.82 9.48 13.31
C ASN A 202 9.79 9.00 14.34
N GLN A 203 9.75 9.62 15.52
CA GLN A 203 8.67 9.45 16.50
C GLN A 203 8.49 10.72 17.35
N GLN A 204 8.61 11.87 16.69
CA GLN A 204 8.63 13.16 17.38
C GLN A 204 7.80 14.22 16.68
N PHE A 205 7.59 14.09 15.37
CA PHE A 205 7.01 15.16 14.57
C PHE A 205 5.54 14.91 14.23
N PHE A 206 5.21 13.73 13.71
CA PHE A 206 3.91 13.48 13.10
C PHE A 206 2.84 13.04 14.11
N HIS A 207 1.63 13.59 13.98
CA HIS A 207 0.43 13.14 14.69
C HIS A 207 -0.70 12.84 13.69
N ILE A 208 -1.41 11.73 13.91
CA ILE A 208 -2.55 11.32 13.06
C ILE A 208 -2.18 11.27 11.58
N ILE A 209 -1.38 10.28 11.16
CA ILE A 209 -1.04 10.08 9.74
C ILE A 209 -2.20 9.38 9.03
N HIS A 210 -2.83 10.05 8.07
CA HIS A 210 -3.96 9.45 7.36
C HIS A 210 -3.60 8.97 5.95
N ASP A 211 -2.69 9.66 5.26
CA ASP A 211 -2.30 9.27 3.91
C ASP A 211 -0.83 9.53 3.60
N ALA A 212 -0.30 8.80 2.63
CA ALA A 212 1.05 9.00 2.13
C ALA A 212 1.16 8.68 0.65
N LYS A 213 1.75 9.60 -0.11
CA LYS A 213 2.06 9.43 -1.53
C LYS A 213 3.55 9.30 -1.72
N GLN A 214 3.98 8.19 -2.32
CA GLN A 214 5.36 8.05 -2.76
C GLN A 214 5.65 8.93 -3.96
N LEU A 215 6.83 9.55 -3.93
CA LEU A 215 7.40 10.39 -4.95
C LEU A 215 8.74 9.80 -5.41
N ASN A 216 8.88 9.70 -6.73
CA ASN A 216 10.09 9.22 -7.39
C ASN A 216 10.70 10.41 -8.14
N ILE A 217 11.17 11.42 -7.40
CA ILE A 217 11.70 12.68 -7.97
C ILE A 217 13.19 12.53 -8.31
N ASP A 218 13.95 11.91 -7.42
CA ASP A 218 15.40 11.76 -7.53
C ASP A 218 15.80 10.27 -7.52
N GLU A 219 17.04 9.99 -7.08
CA GLU A 219 17.59 8.64 -7.01
C GLU A 219 16.93 7.74 -5.95
N LEU A 220 16.45 8.31 -4.86
CA LEU A 220 15.78 7.59 -3.77
C LEU A 220 14.32 8.02 -3.72
N ASP A 221 13.48 7.07 -3.33
CA ASP A 221 12.07 7.31 -3.10
C ASP A 221 11.88 8.20 -1.86
N SER A 222 10.79 8.97 -1.87
CA SER A 222 10.40 9.85 -0.76
C SER A 222 8.89 9.88 -0.61
N LEU A 223 8.36 10.44 0.48
CA LEU A 223 6.92 10.48 0.74
C LEU A 223 6.42 11.91 0.94
N LEU A 224 5.28 12.26 0.33
CA LEU A 224 4.39 13.28 0.86
C LEU A 224 3.47 12.63 1.88
N ILE A 225 3.48 13.11 3.11
CA ILE A 225 2.71 12.61 4.23
C ILE A 225 1.63 13.63 4.57
N ALA A 226 0.38 13.17 4.64
CA ALA A 226 -0.75 13.92 5.13
C ALA A 226 -1.05 13.53 6.58
N SER A 227 -0.87 14.50 7.49
CA SER A 227 -1.04 14.34 8.94
C SER A 227 -1.73 15.55 9.57
N SER A 228 -1.84 15.57 10.91
CA SER A 228 -2.33 16.75 11.65
C SER A 228 -1.46 17.99 11.43
N GLU A 229 -0.20 17.82 11.08
CA GLU A 229 0.75 18.89 10.75
C GLU A 229 0.60 19.40 9.31
N GLY A 230 -0.42 18.95 8.57
CA GLY A 230 -0.61 19.28 7.16
C GLY A 230 0.06 18.30 6.22
N ILE A 231 0.61 18.80 5.11
CA ILE A 231 1.34 18.04 4.11
C ILE A 231 2.83 18.30 4.27
N ASN A 232 3.60 17.24 4.52
CA ASN A 232 5.05 17.31 4.70
C ASN A 232 5.76 16.32 3.77
N TRP A 233 6.90 16.72 3.21
CA TRP A 233 7.78 15.88 2.42
C TRP A 233 8.85 15.25 3.32
N LEU A 234 8.81 13.92 3.43
CA LEU A 234 9.78 13.10 4.14
C LEU A 234 10.73 12.45 3.12
N TYR A 235 12.03 12.71 3.24
CA TYR A 235 13.04 12.12 2.34
C TYR A 235 14.37 11.87 3.06
N PHE A 236 15.19 10.98 2.50
CA PHE A 236 16.53 10.71 3.02
C PHE A 236 17.57 11.54 2.24
N ASN A 237 18.28 12.41 2.94
CA ASN A 237 19.36 13.21 2.35
C ASN A 237 20.66 12.39 2.34
N GLN A 238 21.11 11.96 1.17
CA GLN A 238 22.31 11.13 1.02
C GLN A 238 23.61 11.84 1.41
N ASN A 239 23.71 13.15 1.22
CA ASN A 239 24.92 13.91 1.56
C ASN A 239 25.08 14.05 3.08
N LEU A 240 23.97 14.19 3.80
CA LEU A 240 23.94 14.33 5.26
C LEU A 240 23.70 13.00 5.97
N THR A 241 23.38 11.94 5.23
CA THR A 241 23.03 10.60 5.75
C THR A 241 21.93 10.65 6.80
N GLN A 242 20.90 11.48 6.59
CA GLN A 242 19.84 11.71 7.57
C GLN A 242 18.47 11.90 6.90
N TRP A 243 17.42 11.62 7.66
CA TRP A 243 16.05 11.91 7.28
C TRP A 243 15.74 13.40 7.44
N MET A 244 15.07 13.96 6.45
CA MET A 244 14.64 15.36 6.39
C MET A 244 13.11 15.40 6.29
N ILE A 245 12.53 16.43 6.91
CA ILE A 245 11.09 16.74 6.83
C ILE A 245 10.98 18.19 6.39
N GLU A 246 10.27 18.42 5.29
CA GLU A 246 9.97 19.75 4.77
C GLU A 246 8.46 19.97 4.72
N ASN A 247 7.97 21.06 5.32
CA ASN A 247 6.55 21.42 5.24
C ASN A 247 6.22 21.93 3.83
N ILE A 248 5.15 21.39 3.24
CA ILE A 248 4.64 21.80 1.92
C ILE A 248 3.38 22.65 2.08
N GLY A 249 2.59 22.41 3.12
CA GLY A 249 1.49 23.27 3.51
C GLY A 249 0.74 22.77 4.73
N ASP A 250 0.18 23.69 5.50
CA ASP A 250 -0.39 23.41 6.82
C ASP A 250 -1.81 22.82 6.79
N GLY A 251 -2.40 22.65 5.59
CA GLY A 251 -3.80 22.27 5.42
C GLY A 251 -4.78 23.39 5.79
N GLU A 252 -6.05 23.04 6.01
CA GLU A 252 -7.04 23.99 6.51
C GLU A 252 -6.89 24.18 8.02
N GLN A 253 -6.47 25.38 8.44
CA GLN A 253 -6.50 25.77 9.85
C GLN A 253 -7.95 26.06 10.25
N LYS A 254 -8.44 25.40 11.31
CA LYS A 254 -9.75 25.67 11.93
C LYS A 254 -9.59 26.46 13.22
#